data_AF-A0A714KS11-F1
#
_entry.id   AF-A0A714KS11-F1
#
_cell.length_a   1.000
_cell.length_b   1.000
_cell.length_c   1.000
_cell.angle_alpha   90.00
_cell.angle_beta   90.00
_cell.angle_gamma   90.00
#
_symmetry.space_group_name_H-M   'P 1'
#
loop_
_entity.id
_entity.type
_entity.pdbx_description
1 polymer ?
#
loop_
_entity_poly.entity_id
_entity_poly.type
_entity_poly.pdbx_seq_one_letter_code
_entity_poly.pdbx_strand_id
1 'polypeptide(L)'
;NLEQGQNLEATIRLREELAEHRRALLQMQEMAAKYGYDISRPARNAQEAVQWLYFAYLAAVKSQNGGAMSLGRTASFLDIYIERDFNAGLLTEQQAQELIDHFIMKIRMVRFLRTPEFDSLFSGDPIWATEVIGGMGLDGRTLVTKNSFRYLHTL
;
A
#
# COMPACT_ATOMS: atom_id res chain seq x y z
N ASN A 1 -15.14 -1.17 33.28
CA ASN A 1 -15.58 -2.48 33.82
C ASN A 1 -16.32 -3.19 32.70
N LEU A 2 -15.62 -4.03 31.92
CA LEU A 2 -16.13 -4.65 30.68
C LEU A 2 -17.12 -5.80 30.96
N GLU A 3 -17.24 -6.23 32.21
CA GLU A 3 -18.18 -7.25 32.68
C GLU A 3 -19.60 -6.68 32.94
N GLN A 4 -19.79 -5.37 32.79
CA GLN A 4 -21.09 -4.72 33.02
C GLN A 4 -22.09 -4.88 31.85
N GLY A 5 -21.71 -5.53 30.75
CA GLY A 5 -22.60 -5.80 29.61
C GLY A 5 -22.99 -4.57 28.76
N GLN A 6 -22.33 -3.43 28.95
CA GLN A 6 -22.58 -2.23 28.12
C GLN A 6 -22.07 -2.45 26.69
N ASN A 7 -22.91 -2.20 25.68
CA ASN A 7 -22.61 -2.42 24.27
C ASN A 7 -22.06 -3.82 23.97
N LEU A 8 -22.62 -4.85 24.62
CA LEU A 8 -22.09 -6.22 24.59
C LEU A 8 -21.87 -6.75 23.17
N GLU A 9 -22.87 -6.64 22.29
CA GLU A 9 -22.77 -7.09 20.90
C GLU A 9 -21.66 -6.36 20.14
N ALA A 10 -21.63 -5.03 20.19
CA ALA A 10 -20.60 -4.23 19.53
C ALA A 10 -19.19 -4.55 20.07
N THR A 11 -19.08 -4.80 21.37
CA THR A 11 -17.82 -5.18 22.01
C THR A 11 -17.35 -6.55 21.55
N ILE A 12 -18.25 -7.54 21.49
CA ILE A 12 -17.93 -8.89 21.00
C ILE A 12 -17.49 -8.83 19.53
N ARG A 13 -18.28 -8.16 18.69
CA ARG A 13 -17.97 -8.00 17.25
C ARG A 13 -16.61 -7.34 17.05
N LEU A 14 -16.33 -6.24 17.73
CA LEU A 14 -15.03 -5.56 17.62
C LEU A 14 -13.86 -6.46 18.04
N ARG A 15 -14.04 -7.27 19.09
CA ARG A 15 -12.98 -8.21 19.52
C ARG A 15 -12.72 -9.29 18.49
N GLU A 16 -13.76 -9.81 17.87
CA GLU A 16 -13.64 -10.79 16.79
C GLU A 16 -12.93 -10.17 15.57
N GLU A 17 -13.36 -8.98 15.13
CA GLU A 17 -12.73 -8.24 14.04
C GLU A 17 -11.23 -7.98 14.30
N LEU A 18 -10.87 -7.57 15.52
CA LEU A 18 -9.47 -7.37 15.92
C LEU A 18 -8.67 -8.69 15.94
N ALA A 19 -9.29 -9.80 16.33
CA ALA A 19 -8.66 -11.12 16.26
C ALA A 19 -8.39 -11.54 14.81
N GLU A 20 -9.33 -11.26 13.90
CA GLU A 20 -9.16 -11.47 12.46
C GLU A 20 -8.07 -10.55 11.87
N HIS A 21 -8.02 -9.27 12.25
CA HIS A 21 -6.96 -8.36 11.83
C HIS A 21 -5.58 -8.87 12.26
N ARG A 22 -5.45 -9.36 13.50
CA ARG A 22 -4.20 -9.97 13.98
C ARG A 22 -3.81 -11.20 13.15
N ARG A 23 -4.78 -12.06 12.82
CA ARG A 23 -4.53 -13.24 11.97
C ARG A 23 -4.09 -12.84 10.57
N ALA A 24 -4.75 -11.86 9.97
CA ALA A 24 -4.40 -11.34 8.65
C ALA A 24 -2.97 -10.78 8.61
N LEU A 25 -2.54 -10.04 9.64
CA LEU A 25 -1.15 -9.53 9.73
C LEU A 25 -0.11 -10.66 9.74
N LEU A 26 -0.39 -11.78 10.42
CA LEU A 26 0.51 -12.94 10.39
C LEU A 26 0.51 -13.62 9.02
N GLN A 27 -0.64 -13.72 8.36
CA GLN A 27 -0.73 -14.24 6.99
C GLN A 27 0.03 -13.35 5.99
N MET A 28 0.13 -12.04 6.22
CA MET A 28 0.99 -11.17 5.42
C MET A 28 2.46 -11.56 5.54
N GLN A 29 2.92 -11.94 6.74
CA GLN A 29 4.29 -12.43 6.95
C GLN A 29 4.53 -13.73 6.20
N GLU A 30 3.62 -14.70 6.30
CA GLU A 30 3.70 -15.95 5.55
C GLU A 30 3.68 -15.72 4.03
N MET A 31 2.89 -14.76 3.55
CA MET A 31 2.84 -14.37 2.15
C MET A 31 4.18 -13.80 1.69
N ALA A 32 4.72 -12.81 2.40
CA ALA A 32 6.01 -12.19 2.05
C ALA A 32 7.17 -13.21 2.10
N ALA A 33 7.14 -14.14 3.04
CA ALA A 33 8.15 -15.19 3.16
C ALA A 33 8.23 -16.09 1.91
N LYS A 34 7.11 -16.33 1.21
CA LYS A 34 7.10 -17.06 -0.07
C LYS A 34 7.87 -16.35 -1.19
N TYR A 35 8.07 -15.05 -1.06
CA TYR A 35 8.89 -14.24 -1.96
C TYR A 35 10.32 -14.01 -1.42
N GLY A 36 10.71 -14.69 -0.33
CA GLY A 36 12.04 -14.58 0.27
C GLY A 36 12.23 -13.38 1.21
N TYR A 37 11.14 -12.78 1.68
CA TYR A 37 11.15 -11.56 2.49
C TYR A 37 10.63 -11.78 3.92
N ASP A 38 11.34 -11.23 4.92
CA ASP A 38 10.90 -11.20 6.33
C ASP A 38 10.39 -9.81 6.75
N ILE A 39 9.05 -9.65 6.72
CA ILE A 39 8.35 -8.40 7.11
C ILE A 39 8.05 -8.29 8.61
N SER A 40 8.59 -9.17 9.45
CA SER A 40 8.38 -9.09 10.91
C SER A 40 9.02 -7.83 11.53
N ARG A 41 9.96 -7.21 10.80
CA ARG A 41 10.65 -5.98 11.18
C ARG A 41 10.30 -4.79 10.28
N PRO A 42 10.51 -3.55 10.78
CA PRO A 42 10.42 -2.36 9.95
C PRO A 42 11.38 -2.39 8.75
N ALA A 43 11.00 -1.67 7.68
CA ALA A 43 11.84 -1.43 6.51
C ALA A 43 13.09 -0.62 6.91
N ARG A 44 14.26 -1.04 6.42
CA ARG A 44 15.55 -0.42 6.73
C ARG A 44 16.11 0.41 5.57
N ASN A 45 15.64 0.23 4.35
CA ASN A 45 16.07 0.95 3.15
C ASN A 45 14.87 1.27 2.24
N ALA A 46 15.10 2.07 1.21
CA ALA A 46 14.08 2.47 0.23
C ALA A 46 13.44 1.27 -0.46
N GLN A 47 14.24 0.28 -0.86
CA GLN A 47 13.75 -0.93 -1.50
C GLN A 47 12.77 -1.70 -0.59
N GLU A 48 13.13 -1.90 0.67
CA GLU A 48 12.25 -2.55 1.66
C GLU A 48 11.01 -1.71 1.96
N ALA A 49 11.11 -0.37 2.02
CA ALA A 49 9.95 0.48 2.27
C ALA A 49 8.91 0.35 1.15
N VAL A 50 9.35 0.39 -0.10
CA VAL A 50 8.49 0.18 -1.28
C VAL A 50 7.94 -1.25 -1.27
N GLN A 51 8.77 -2.24 -1.01
CA GLN A 51 8.37 -3.65 -1.03
C GLN A 51 7.39 -4.00 0.10
N TRP A 52 7.56 -3.45 1.31
CA TRP A 52 6.67 -3.67 2.46
C TRP A 52 5.30 -3.06 2.23
N LEU A 53 5.29 -1.83 1.69
CA LEU A 53 4.06 -1.17 1.30
C LEU A 53 3.34 -1.98 0.23
N TYR A 54 4.07 -2.46 -0.79
CA TYR A 54 3.48 -3.33 -1.81
C TYR A 54 2.95 -4.64 -1.23
N PHE A 55 3.62 -5.29 -0.28
CA PHE A 55 3.09 -6.51 0.34
C PHE A 55 1.80 -6.25 1.12
N ALA A 56 1.69 -5.13 1.84
CA ALA A 56 0.44 -4.76 2.50
C ALA A 56 -0.71 -4.62 1.47
N TYR A 57 -0.46 -3.91 0.36
CA TYR A 57 -1.43 -3.76 -0.72
C TYR A 57 -1.74 -5.08 -1.43
N LEU A 58 -0.73 -5.92 -1.66
CA LEU A 58 -0.86 -7.25 -2.28
C LEU A 58 -1.76 -8.16 -1.46
N ALA A 59 -1.64 -8.13 -0.14
CA ALA A 59 -2.51 -8.89 0.76
C ALA A 59 -3.98 -8.45 0.64
N ALA A 60 -4.24 -7.15 0.51
CA ALA A 60 -5.58 -6.62 0.30
C ALA A 60 -6.19 -7.13 -1.02
N VAL A 61 -5.47 -6.98 -2.14
CA VAL A 61 -5.98 -7.41 -3.46
C VAL A 61 -5.98 -8.94 -3.67
N LYS A 62 -5.35 -9.71 -2.77
CA LYS A 62 -5.45 -11.18 -2.75
C LYS A 62 -6.64 -11.68 -1.93
N SER A 63 -7.17 -10.88 -1.01
CA SER A 63 -8.24 -11.29 -0.10
C SER A 63 -9.58 -10.64 -0.41
N GLN A 64 -9.58 -9.50 -1.10
CA GLN A 64 -10.77 -8.72 -1.43
C GLN A 64 -10.76 -8.31 -2.91
N ASN A 65 -11.94 -8.18 -3.50
CA ASN A 65 -12.15 -7.79 -4.90
C ASN A 65 -13.10 -6.60 -5.02
N GLY A 66 -12.98 -5.62 -4.13
CA GLY A 66 -13.80 -4.40 -4.14
C GLY A 66 -13.77 -3.67 -5.48
N GLY A 67 -14.79 -2.87 -5.76
CA GLY A 67 -14.87 -2.05 -6.98
C GLY A 67 -13.67 -1.12 -7.09
N ALA A 68 -13.36 -0.40 -6.01
CA ALA A 68 -12.17 0.44 -5.89
C ALA A 68 -11.26 -0.06 -4.76
N MET A 69 -10.02 -0.40 -5.10
CA MET A 69 -8.99 -0.83 -4.15
C MET A 69 -7.84 0.18 -4.18
N SER A 70 -8.07 1.37 -3.61
CA SER A 70 -7.12 2.49 -3.73
C SER A 70 -5.80 2.24 -2.99
N LEU A 71 -4.71 2.76 -3.55
CA LEU A 71 -3.36 2.64 -2.98
C LEU A 71 -3.16 3.59 -1.79
N GLY A 72 -3.73 4.79 -1.87
CA GLY A 72 -3.71 5.79 -0.80
C GLY A 72 -2.84 7.00 -1.13
N ARG A 73 -1.98 7.40 -0.21
CA ARG A 73 -1.08 8.57 -0.32
C ARG A 73 0.33 8.16 0.09
N THR A 74 1.07 7.61 -0.86
CA THR A 74 2.30 6.85 -0.64
C THR A 74 3.55 7.54 -1.19
N ALA A 75 3.43 8.37 -2.22
CA ALA A 75 4.57 8.96 -2.92
C ALA A 75 5.51 9.72 -1.97
N SER A 76 4.99 10.69 -1.21
CA SER A 76 5.79 11.50 -0.29
C SER A 76 6.23 10.74 0.97
N PHE A 77 5.50 9.69 1.37
CA PHE A 77 5.94 8.80 2.45
C PHE A 77 7.18 8.00 2.03
N LEU A 78 7.16 7.42 0.82
CA LEU A 78 8.28 6.66 0.27
C LEU A 78 9.50 7.54 -0.03
N ASP A 79 9.29 8.82 -0.36
CA ASP A 79 10.39 9.77 -0.55
C ASP A 79 11.26 9.94 0.70
N ILE A 80 10.71 9.78 1.91
CA ILE A 80 11.48 9.85 3.16
C ILE A 80 12.61 8.80 3.17
N TYR A 81 12.32 7.58 2.70
CA TYR A 81 13.29 6.50 2.64
C TYR A 81 14.25 6.66 1.46
N ILE A 82 13.72 7.04 0.29
CA ILE A 82 14.51 7.26 -0.92
C ILE A 82 15.52 8.39 -0.71
N GLU A 83 15.09 9.54 -0.19
CA GLU A 83 15.95 10.70 0.03
C GLU A 83 17.02 10.40 1.10
N ARG A 84 16.67 9.65 2.16
CA ARG A 84 17.64 9.21 3.16
C ARG A 84 18.73 8.35 2.53
N ASP A 85 18.35 7.34 1.75
CA ASP A 85 19.30 6.41 1.18
C ASP A 85 20.11 7.06 0.04
N PHE A 86 19.52 8.04 -0.68
CA PHE A 86 20.21 8.85 -1.70
C PHE A 86 21.31 9.71 -1.06
N ASN A 87 20.98 10.38 0.05
CA ASN A 87 21.95 11.17 0.81
C ASN A 87 23.06 10.33 1.45
N ALA A 88 22.79 9.04 1.71
CA ALA A 88 23.79 8.08 2.17
C ALA A 88 24.61 7.44 1.03
N GLY A 89 24.34 7.79 -0.23
CA GLY A 89 25.01 7.22 -1.40
C GLY A 89 24.69 5.75 -1.66
N LEU A 90 23.58 5.24 -1.12
CA LEU A 90 23.15 3.84 -1.25
C LEU A 90 22.34 3.58 -2.51
N LEU A 91 21.82 4.63 -3.15
CA LEU A 91 21.16 4.57 -4.45
C LEU A 91 21.49 5.78 -5.31
N THR A 92 21.39 5.59 -6.62
CA THR A 92 21.36 6.67 -7.60
C THR A 92 19.93 7.09 -7.91
N GLU A 93 19.74 8.26 -8.53
CA GLU A 93 18.41 8.70 -8.97
C GLU A 93 17.77 7.71 -9.97
N GLN A 94 18.58 7.09 -10.84
CA GLN A 94 18.10 6.08 -11.77
C GLN A 94 17.58 4.83 -11.04
N GLN A 95 18.27 4.39 -9.98
CA GLN A 95 17.82 3.27 -9.15
C GLN A 95 16.56 3.62 -8.34
N ALA A 96 16.41 4.88 -7.90
CA ALA A 96 15.17 5.36 -7.29
C ALA A 96 14.00 5.25 -8.29
N GLN A 97 14.20 5.73 -9.52
CA GLN A 97 13.17 5.67 -10.55
C GLN A 97 12.80 4.22 -10.90
N GLU A 98 13.80 3.35 -11.10
CA GLU A 98 13.56 1.93 -11.40
C GLU A 98 12.73 1.25 -10.30
N LEU A 99 13.01 1.55 -9.03
CA LEU A 99 12.25 1.03 -7.90
C LEU A 99 10.77 1.46 -7.95
N ILE A 100 10.50 2.74 -8.28
CA ILE A 100 9.14 3.27 -8.43
C ILE A 100 8.47 2.71 -9.69
N ASP A 101 9.18 2.56 -10.80
CA ASP A 101 8.67 1.97 -12.03
C ASP A 101 8.21 0.53 -11.79
N HIS A 102 9.02 -0.28 -11.12
CA HIS A 102 8.65 -1.65 -10.77
C HIS A 102 7.47 -1.72 -9.81
N PHE A 103 7.39 -0.80 -8.85
CA PHE A 103 6.25 -0.69 -7.95
C PHE A 103 4.96 -0.37 -8.71
N ILE A 104 4.95 0.70 -9.51
CA ILE A 104 3.78 1.11 -10.30
C ILE A 104 3.43 0.06 -11.36
N MET A 105 4.41 -0.60 -11.96
CA MET A 105 4.19 -1.73 -12.87
C MET A 105 3.38 -2.83 -12.19
N LYS A 106 3.69 -3.18 -10.93
CA LYS A 106 2.91 -4.19 -10.19
C LYS A 106 1.50 -3.71 -9.85
N ILE A 107 1.31 -2.43 -9.57
CA ILE A 107 -0.03 -1.84 -9.38
C ILE A 107 -0.85 -1.93 -10.68
N ARG A 108 -0.25 -1.66 -11.84
CA ARG A 108 -0.89 -1.78 -13.17
C ARG A 108 -1.29 -3.22 -13.53
N MET A 109 -0.73 -4.22 -12.86
CA MET A 109 -0.99 -5.64 -13.11
C MET A 109 -2.12 -6.24 -12.24
N VAL A 110 -2.67 -5.50 -11.28
CA VAL A 110 -3.77 -6.00 -10.45
C VAL A 110 -5.01 -6.25 -11.31
N ARG A 111 -5.64 -7.40 -11.14
CA ARG A 111 -6.84 -7.80 -11.87
C ARG A 111 -7.81 -8.53 -10.98
N PHE A 112 -9.10 -8.40 -11.30
CA PHE A 112 -10.17 -9.13 -10.66
C PHE A 112 -11.05 -9.80 -11.72
N LEU A 113 -11.48 -11.02 -11.46
CA LEU A 113 -12.47 -11.67 -12.32
C LEU A 113 -13.82 -10.96 -12.15
N ARG A 114 -14.40 -10.48 -13.26
CA ARG A 114 -15.67 -9.74 -13.31
C ARG A 114 -16.64 -10.41 -14.30
N THR A 115 -17.93 -10.22 -14.07
CA THR A 115 -18.98 -10.65 -15.00
C THR A 115 -19.22 -9.60 -16.09
N PRO A 116 -19.84 -9.95 -17.23
CA PRO A 116 -20.21 -8.98 -18.26
C PRO A 116 -21.14 -7.86 -17.75
N GLU A 117 -22.00 -8.13 -16.77
CA GLU A 117 -22.87 -7.12 -16.15
C GLU A 117 -22.08 -6.12 -15.32
N PHE A 118 -21.02 -6.57 -14.65
CA PHE A 118 -20.12 -5.65 -13.97
C PHE A 118 -19.37 -4.77 -14.96
N ASP A 119 -18.86 -5.36 -16.05
CA ASP A 119 -18.13 -4.62 -17.10
C ASP A 119 -19.03 -3.60 -17.84
N SER A 120 -20.33 -3.89 -18.01
CA SER A 120 -21.27 -2.92 -18.61
C SER A 120 -21.52 -1.70 -17.71
N LEU A 121 -21.42 -1.86 -16.39
CA LEU A 121 -21.51 -0.77 -15.41
C LEU A 121 -20.17 -0.06 -15.18
N PHE A 122 -19.07 -0.80 -15.26
CA PHE A 122 -17.70 -0.36 -14.97
C PHE A 122 -16.75 -0.79 -16.07
N SER A 123 -16.86 -0.16 -17.24
CA SER A 123 -16.16 -0.58 -18.45
C SER A 123 -14.66 -0.31 -18.41
N GLY A 124 -13.90 -1.14 -19.13
CA GLY A 124 -12.45 -0.96 -19.33
C GLY A 124 -11.58 -1.58 -18.25
N ASP A 125 -12.10 -2.57 -17.52
CA ASP A 125 -11.39 -3.32 -16.46
C ASP A 125 -10.74 -2.41 -15.39
N PRO A 126 -11.50 -1.48 -14.78
CA PRO A 126 -10.96 -0.54 -13.81
C PRO A 126 -10.70 -1.21 -12.45
N ILE A 127 -9.59 -0.80 -11.81
CA ILE A 127 -9.21 -1.24 -10.45
C ILE A 127 -9.33 -0.08 -9.42
N TRP A 128 -9.23 1.17 -9.90
CA TRP A 128 -9.09 2.37 -9.06
C TRP A 128 -8.07 2.19 -7.93
N ALA A 129 -6.87 1.73 -8.30
CA ALA A 129 -5.67 1.76 -7.45
C ALA A 129 -5.14 3.20 -7.29
N THR A 130 -6.01 4.08 -6.80
CA THR A 130 -5.80 5.53 -6.74
C THR A 130 -4.67 5.89 -5.79
N GLU A 131 -3.75 6.72 -6.27
CA GLU A 131 -2.70 7.37 -5.50
C GLU A 131 -2.96 8.88 -5.45
N VAL A 132 -2.82 9.48 -4.27
CA VAL A 132 -2.90 10.92 -4.06
C VAL A 132 -1.49 11.51 -4.01
N ILE A 133 -1.16 12.38 -4.97
CA ILE A 133 0.18 12.98 -5.09
C ILE A 133 0.17 14.45 -4.65
N GLY A 134 1.22 14.89 -3.96
CA GLY A 134 1.40 16.31 -3.61
C GLY A 134 0.45 16.80 -2.52
N GLY A 135 -0.13 17.99 -2.70
CA GLY A 135 -0.98 18.68 -1.71
C GLY A 135 -0.19 19.56 -0.73
N MET A 136 -0.86 20.09 0.30
CA MET A 136 -0.27 20.97 1.32
C MET A 136 -0.49 20.40 2.72
N GLY A 137 0.48 20.59 3.60
CA GLY A 137 0.36 20.31 5.02
C GLY A 137 -0.48 21.38 5.74
N LEU A 138 -1.01 21.04 6.91
CA LEU A 138 -1.71 22.01 7.77
C LEU A 138 -0.78 23.12 8.27
N ASP A 139 0.52 22.88 8.26
CA ASP A 139 1.58 23.84 8.57
C ASP A 139 1.92 24.77 7.38
N GLY A 140 1.22 24.63 6.25
CA GLY A 140 1.41 25.45 5.05
C GLY A 140 2.55 25.01 4.13
N ARG A 141 3.34 24.00 4.48
CA ARG A 141 4.40 23.48 3.59
C ARG A 141 3.81 22.58 2.51
N THR A 142 4.47 22.53 1.35
CA THR A 142 4.08 21.59 0.29
C THR A 142 4.38 20.16 0.70
N LEU A 143 3.50 19.24 0.31
CA LEU A 143 3.72 17.79 0.38
C LEU A 143 4.19 17.23 -0.97
N VAL A 144 4.47 18.08 -1.96
CA VAL A 144 5.18 17.72 -3.18
C VAL A 144 6.63 17.39 -2.86
N THR A 145 7.10 16.27 -3.40
CA THR A 145 8.43 15.69 -3.16
C THR A 145 9.07 15.27 -4.48
N LYS A 146 10.36 14.91 -4.50
CA LYS A 146 10.97 14.33 -5.72
C LYS A 146 10.21 13.09 -6.18
N ASN A 147 9.79 12.25 -5.24
CA ASN A 147 9.01 11.06 -5.57
C ASN A 147 7.63 11.36 -6.19
N SER A 148 7.06 12.54 -5.92
CA SER A 148 5.85 12.99 -6.62
C SER A 148 6.10 13.05 -8.14
N PHE A 149 7.27 13.55 -8.55
CA PHE A 149 7.68 13.58 -9.94
C PHE A 149 8.05 12.19 -10.46
N ARG A 150 8.73 11.34 -9.67
CA ARG A 150 9.04 9.95 -10.07
C ARG A 150 7.79 9.13 -10.40
N TYR A 151 6.72 9.29 -9.60
CA TYR A 151 5.43 8.66 -9.87
C TYR A 151 4.83 9.14 -11.20
N LEU A 152 4.83 10.45 -11.45
CA LEU A 152 4.34 11.03 -12.71
C LEU A 152 5.21 10.61 -13.91
N HIS A 153 6.50 10.37 -13.70
CA HIS A 153 7.43 9.93 -14.73
C HIS A 153 7.25 8.45 -15.15
N THR A 154 6.34 7.71 -14.50
CA THR A 154 5.99 6.34 -14.93
C THR A 154 5.02 6.30 -16.13
N LEU A 155 4.46 7.45 -16.53
CA LEU A 155 3.52 7.62 -17.64
C LEU A 155 4.26 7.67 -18.98
#